data_AF-A0AAE3FYL3-F1
#
_entry.id   AF-A0AAE3FYL3-F1
#
_cell.length_a   1.000
_cell.length_b   1.000
_cell.length_c   1.000
_cell.angle_alpha   90.00
_cell.angle_beta   90.00
_cell.angle_gamma   90.00
#
_symmetry.space_group_name_H-M   'P 1'
#
loop_
_entity.id
_entity.type
_entity.pdbx_description
1 polymer ?
#
loop_
_entity_poly.entity_id
_entity_poly.type
_entity_poly.pdbx_seq_one_letter_code
_entity_poly.pdbx_strand_id
1 'polypeptide(L)'
;MSTENTTQNFEASIEKIYQQYRHRQLANQLDEIAETIEETILQQILAEEFLETELEIDSEAKKAVSEAQELLKNGDFETLGERLADVEAKVEDQKRQISNEIHEVRISMRSRVKGIMRLNERVERVSKVKLEAIRELLSDWDWKGQVYREEEYDFETLKERAAEYGEDMRRYFEECREQIFGPYEGTPMEPIVDRLLSDDRLSLDELSDEQIVQLRESDLVDHVELTLS
;
A
#
# COMPACT_ATOMS: atom_id res chain seq x y z
N MET A 1 -22.48 43.34 -49.10
CA MET A 1 -21.33 42.43 -48.97
C MET A 1 -20.82 42.43 -47.52
N SER A 2 -21.66 42.03 -46.55
CA SER A 2 -21.30 42.13 -45.12
C SER A 2 -21.56 40.85 -44.33
N THR A 3 -22.04 39.79 -44.98
CA THR A 3 -22.41 38.52 -44.35
C THR A 3 -21.22 37.56 -44.20
N GLU A 4 -20.27 37.55 -45.14
CA GLU A 4 -19.10 36.65 -45.09
C GLU A 4 -18.12 37.00 -43.96
N ASN A 5 -17.90 38.29 -43.68
CA ASN A 5 -16.95 38.74 -42.66
C ASN A 5 -17.47 38.51 -41.22
N THR A 6 -18.79 38.55 -41.02
CA THR A 6 -19.41 38.25 -39.72
C THR A 6 -19.47 36.74 -39.45
N THR A 7 -19.62 35.93 -40.51
CA THR A 7 -19.66 34.47 -40.42
C THR A 7 -18.28 33.90 -40.10
N GLN A 8 -17.20 34.39 -40.74
CA GLN A 8 -15.81 34.04 -40.38
C GLN A 8 -15.47 34.40 -38.93
N ASN A 9 -15.96 35.53 -38.43
CA ASN A 9 -15.72 35.96 -37.05
C ASN A 9 -16.50 35.07 -36.04
N PHE A 10 -17.66 34.55 -36.43
CA PHE A 10 -18.47 33.64 -35.62
C PHE A 10 -17.92 32.20 -35.63
N GLU A 11 -17.50 31.69 -36.79
CA GLU A 11 -16.84 30.39 -36.93
C GLU A 11 -15.52 30.37 -36.15
N ALA A 12 -14.68 31.40 -36.28
CA ALA A 12 -13.45 31.53 -35.50
C ALA A 12 -13.72 31.65 -33.98
N SER A 13 -14.83 32.28 -33.59
CA SER A 13 -15.25 32.37 -32.18
C SER A 13 -15.69 31.01 -31.64
N ILE A 14 -16.45 30.23 -32.42
CA ILE A 14 -16.86 28.88 -32.05
C ILE A 14 -15.64 27.95 -31.97
N GLU A 15 -14.71 28.03 -32.92
CA GLU A 15 -13.48 27.24 -32.92
C GLU A 15 -12.62 27.54 -31.69
N LYS A 16 -12.52 28.81 -31.30
CA LYS A 16 -11.84 29.22 -30.06
C LYS A 16 -12.53 28.66 -28.80
N ILE A 17 -13.86 28.65 -28.75
CA ILE A 17 -14.61 28.04 -27.63
C ILE A 17 -14.36 26.54 -27.57
N TYR A 18 -14.38 25.85 -28.72
CA TYR A 18 -14.08 24.41 -28.80
C TYR A 18 -12.66 24.09 -28.35
N GLN A 19 -11.67 24.87 -28.77
CA GLN A 19 -10.28 24.71 -28.34
C GLN A 19 -10.15 24.92 -26.83
N GLN A 20 -10.78 25.95 -26.27
CA GLN A 20 -10.75 26.21 -24.83
C GLN A 20 -11.41 25.07 -24.03
N TYR A 21 -12.53 24.53 -24.51
CA TYR A 21 -13.18 23.38 -23.87
C TYR A 21 -12.29 22.13 -23.93
N ARG A 22 -11.68 21.85 -25.10
CA ARG A 22 -10.76 20.73 -25.28
C ARG A 22 -9.55 20.83 -24.35
N HIS A 23 -8.95 22.01 -24.20
CA HIS A 23 -7.84 22.21 -23.26
C HIS A 23 -8.25 21.99 -21.81
N ARG A 24 -9.44 22.43 -21.40
CA ARG A 24 -9.96 22.17 -20.05
C ARG A 24 -10.18 20.68 -19.81
N GLN A 25 -10.75 19.97 -20.79
CA GLN A 25 -10.94 18.53 -20.68
C GLN A 25 -9.60 17.79 -20.55
N LEU A 26 -8.62 18.15 -21.38
CA LEU A 26 -7.27 17.58 -21.29
C LEU A 26 -6.62 17.84 -19.93
N ALA A 27 -6.77 19.05 -19.38
CA ALA A 27 -6.25 19.39 -18.06
C ALA A 27 -6.86 18.48 -16.98
N ASN A 28 -8.20 18.35 -16.95
CA ASN A 28 -8.87 17.49 -15.97
C ASN A 28 -8.39 16.04 -16.05
N GLN A 29 -8.24 15.50 -17.26
CA GLN A 29 -7.78 14.11 -17.45
C GLN A 29 -6.31 13.93 -17.02
N LEU A 30 -5.46 14.93 -17.26
CA LEU A 30 -4.08 14.91 -16.79
C LEU A 30 -4.00 14.99 -15.26
N ASP A 31 -4.89 15.76 -14.62
CA ASP A 31 -4.98 15.85 -13.16
C ASP A 31 -5.39 14.49 -12.58
N GLU A 32 -6.39 13.81 -13.15
CA GLU A 32 -6.81 12.45 -12.74
C GLU A 32 -5.66 11.44 -12.90
N ILE A 33 -4.93 11.48 -14.02
CA ILE A 33 -3.75 10.62 -14.24
C ILE A 33 -2.66 10.92 -13.21
N ALA A 34 -2.40 12.20 -12.92
CA ALA A 34 -1.39 12.61 -11.96
C ALA A 34 -1.75 12.14 -10.54
N GLU A 35 -3.01 12.29 -10.13
CA GLU A 35 -3.51 11.79 -8.84
C GLU A 35 -3.35 10.26 -8.75
N THR A 36 -3.70 9.52 -9.80
CA THR A 36 -3.51 8.07 -9.82
C THR A 36 -2.03 7.67 -9.71
N ILE A 37 -1.12 8.35 -10.41
CA ILE A 37 0.33 8.10 -10.32
C ILE A 37 0.84 8.42 -8.91
N GLU A 38 0.45 9.58 -8.37
CA GLU A 38 0.82 10.01 -7.03
C GLU A 38 0.42 8.97 -6.00
N GLU A 39 -0.86 8.60 -5.96
CA GLU A 39 -1.38 7.60 -5.02
C GLU A 39 -0.67 6.26 -5.18
N THR A 40 -0.41 5.82 -6.41
CA THR A 40 0.29 4.56 -6.68
C THR A 40 1.71 4.57 -6.10
N ILE A 41 2.44 5.68 -6.27
CA ILE A 41 3.80 5.83 -5.73
C ILE A 41 3.76 5.90 -4.20
N LEU A 42 2.83 6.63 -3.60
CA LEU A 42 2.73 6.73 -2.14
C LEU A 42 2.36 5.39 -1.51
N GLN A 43 1.46 4.63 -2.13
CA GLN A 43 1.13 3.26 -1.70
C GLN A 43 2.32 2.33 -1.82
N GLN A 44 3.08 2.45 -2.89
CA GLN A 44 4.30 1.67 -3.11
C GLN A 44 5.29 1.92 -1.98
N ILE A 45 5.68 3.19 -1.74
CA ILE A 45 6.64 3.57 -0.70
C ILE A 45 6.20 3.06 0.67
N LEU A 46 4.93 3.30 1.05
CA LEU A 46 4.41 2.83 2.32
C LEU A 46 4.50 1.30 2.45
N ALA A 47 4.17 0.57 1.38
CA ALA A 47 4.24 -0.89 1.38
C ALA A 47 5.68 -1.40 1.45
N GLU A 48 6.61 -0.77 0.75
CA GLU A 48 8.04 -1.13 0.78
C GLU A 48 8.59 -0.99 2.22
N GLU A 49 8.32 0.14 2.87
CA GLU A 49 8.77 0.39 4.25
C GLU A 49 8.06 -0.50 5.28
N PHE A 50 6.74 -0.68 5.17
CA PHE A 50 5.98 -1.44 6.15
C PHE A 50 6.15 -2.96 5.98
N LEU A 51 6.02 -3.45 4.75
CA LEU A 51 5.92 -4.87 4.44
C LEU A 51 7.26 -5.51 4.04
N GLU A 52 8.33 -4.72 3.88
CA GLU A 52 9.63 -5.17 3.37
C GLU A 52 9.51 -5.96 2.06
N THR A 53 8.73 -5.42 1.13
CA THR A 53 8.61 -5.95 -0.22
C THR A 53 9.27 -4.98 -1.19
N GLU A 54 9.82 -5.48 -2.29
CA GLU A 54 10.29 -4.63 -3.39
C GLU A 54 9.16 -4.59 -4.43
N LEU A 55 8.69 -3.40 -4.76
CA LEU A 55 7.63 -3.21 -5.74
C LEU A 55 8.22 -2.43 -6.91
N GLU A 56 7.89 -2.82 -8.14
CA GLU A 56 8.42 -2.15 -9.31
C GLU A 56 7.31 -1.51 -10.15
N ILE A 57 7.51 -0.24 -10.47
CA ILE A 57 6.70 0.43 -11.50
C ILE A 57 7.20 0.02 -12.88
N ASP A 58 6.27 -0.47 -13.70
CA ASP A 58 6.50 -0.91 -15.07
C ASP A 58 7.18 0.16 -15.93
N SER A 59 8.16 -0.29 -16.70
CA SER A 59 8.97 0.58 -17.56
C SER A 59 8.17 1.20 -18.71
N GLU A 60 7.14 0.52 -19.22
CA GLU A 60 6.26 1.06 -20.25
C GLU A 60 5.32 2.13 -19.67
N ALA A 61 4.81 1.93 -18.46
CA ALA A 61 4.01 2.95 -17.76
C ALA A 61 4.85 4.24 -17.54
N LYS A 62 6.09 4.10 -17.03
CA LYS A 62 7.04 5.22 -16.89
C LYS A 62 7.30 5.94 -18.21
N LYS A 63 7.51 5.18 -19.28
CA LYS A 63 7.73 5.72 -20.62
C LYS A 63 6.51 6.48 -21.14
N ALA A 64 5.31 5.92 -21.01
CA ALA A 64 4.08 6.56 -21.46
C ALA A 64 3.84 7.91 -20.77
N VAL A 65 4.04 7.97 -19.44
CA VAL A 65 3.95 9.22 -18.67
C VAL A 65 5.02 10.23 -19.11
N SER A 66 6.26 9.78 -19.33
CA SER A 66 7.35 10.66 -19.79
C SER A 66 7.05 11.28 -21.15
N GLU A 67 6.57 10.47 -22.10
CA GLU A 67 6.18 10.94 -23.44
C GLU A 67 5.00 11.94 -23.35
N ALA A 68 4.00 11.69 -22.50
CA ALA A 68 2.90 12.62 -22.28
C ALA A 68 3.38 13.96 -21.71
N GLN A 69 4.34 13.91 -20.78
CA GLN A 69 4.94 15.11 -20.20
C GLN A 69 5.73 15.93 -21.24
N GLU A 70 6.44 15.27 -22.15
CA GLU A 70 7.14 15.93 -23.26
C GLU A 70 6.17 16.61 -24.23
N LEU A 71 5.07 15.94 -24.60
CA LEU A 71 4.02 16.52 -25.45
C LEU A 71 3.38 17.75 -24.80
N LEU A 72 3.12 17.69 -23.49
CA LEU A 72 2.61 18.82 -22.72
C LEU A 72 3.58 20.01 -22.72
N LYS A 73 4.88 19.76 -22.48
CA LYS A 73 5.93 20.80 -22.51
C LYS A 73 6.08 21.45 -23.87
N ASN A 74 5.92 20.69 -24.94
CA ASN A 74 6.02 21.16 -26.31
C ASN A 74 4.73 21.86 -26.80
N GLY A 75 3.66 21.84 -26.01
CA GLY A 75 2.36 22.43 -26.39
C GLY A 75 1.62 21.63 -27.47
N ASP A 76 1.98 20.36 -27.67
CA ASP A 76 1.35 19.48 -28.67
C ASP A 76 0.10 18.80 -28.07
N PHE A 77 -0.93 19.61 -27.85
CA PHE A 77 -2.19 19.18 -27.24
C PHE A 77 -3.02 18.23 -28.12
N GLU A 78 -2.80 18.24 -29.44
CA GLU A 78 -3.50 17.37 -30.38
C GLU A 78 -2.99 15.93 -30.23
N THR A 79 -1.68 15.72 -30.36
CA THR A 79 -1.06 14.41 -30.15
C THR A 79 -1.23 13.92 -28.71
N LEU A 80 -1.15 14.81 -27.72
CA LEU A 80 -1.41 14.46 -26.32
C LEU A 80 -2.83 13.93 -26.14
N GLY A 81 -3.83 14.59 -26.74
CA GLY A 81 -5.21 14.15 -26.65
C GLY A 81 -5.48 12.79 -27.30
N GLU A 82 -4.77 12.45 -28.38
CA GLU A 82 -4.87 11.13 -29.03
C GLU A 82 -4.26 10.01 -28.17
N ARG A 83 -3.22 10.32 -27.41
CA ARG A 83 -2.48 9.33 -26.59
C ARG A 83 -2.98 9.21 -25.15
N LEU A 84 -3.76 10.18 -24.68
CA LEU A 84 -4.11 10.29 -23.27
C LEU A 84 -4.83 9.05 -22.72
N ALA A 85 -5.73 8.46 -23.52
CA ALA A 85 -6.44 7.24 -23.13
C ALA A 85 -5.51 6.02 -22.97
N ASP A 86 -4.44 5.93 -23.74
CA ASP A 86 -3.43 4.87 -23.60
C ASP A 86 -2.57 5.08 -22.34
N VAL A 87 -2.20 6.34 -22.06
CA VAL A 87 -1.49 6.70 -20.83
C VAL A 87 -2.33 6.37 -19.60
N GLU A 88 -3.60 6.78 -19.59
CA GLU A 88 -4.56 6.48 -18.53
C GLU A 88 -4.70 4.97 -18.29
N ALA A 89 -4.87 4.18 -19.36
CA ALA A 89 -4.97 2.73 -19.27
C ALA A 89 -3.71 2.09 -18.64
N LYS A 90 -2.51 2.53 -19.07
CA LYS A 90 -1.23 2.02 -18.53
C LYS A 90 -1.04 2.38 -17.05
N VAL A 91 -1.42 3.60 -16.67
CA VAL A 91 -1.34 4.06 -15.27
C VAL A 91 -2.33 3.30 -14.38
N GLU A 92 -3.56 3.09 -14.84
CA GLU A 92 -4.56 2.28 -14.12
C GLU A 92 -4.16 0.80 -14.00
N ASP A 93 -3.57 0.23 -15.05
CA ASP A 93 -3.04 -1.14 -14.98
C ASP A 93 -1.87 -1.25 -13.99
N GLN A 94 -0.98 -0.25 -13.95
CA GLN A 94 0.08 -0.18 -12.95
C GLN A 94 -0.48 -0.11 -11.52
N LYS A 95 -1.47 0.76 -11.28
CA LYS A 95 -2.15 0.86 -9.99
C LYS A 95 -2.75 -0.47 -9.55
N ARG A 96 -3.40 -1.19 -10.47
CA ARG A 96 -3.97 -2.52 -10.19
C ARG A 96 -2.88 -3.52 -9.83
N GLN A 97 -1.77 -3.53 -10.57
CA GLN A 97 -0.66 -4.43 -10.30
C GLN A 97 -0.08 -4.19 -8.90
N ILE A 98 0.29 -2.95 -8.57
CA ILE A 98 0.81 -2.59 -7.24
C ILE A 98 -0.19 -2.94 -6.15
N SER A 99 -1.46 -2.63 -6.34
CA SER A 99 -2.51 -2.96 -5.37
C SER A 99 -2.64 -4.47 -5.12
N ASN A 100 -2.50 -5.29 -6.16
CA ASN A 100 -2.55 -6.74 -6.04
C ASN A 100 -1.32 -7.29 -5.31
N GLU A 101 -0.13 -6.84 -5.65
CA GLU A 101 1.11 -7.26 -4.98
C GLU A 101 1.09 -6.88 -3.49
N ILE A 102 0.66 -5.66 -3.17
CA ILE A 102 0.42 -5.21 -1.79
C ILE A 102 -0.59 -6.12 -1.10
N HIS A 103 -1.71 -6.44 -1.75
CA HIS A 103 -2.76 -7.27 -1.18
C HIS A 103 -2.25 -8.67 -0.79
N GLU A 104 -1.46 -9.29 -1.66
CA GLU A 104 -0.88 -10.62 -1.43
C GLU A 104 0.02 -10.62 -0.19
N VAL A 105 0.94 -9.66 -0.09
CA VAL A 105 1.85 -9.55 1.06
C VAL A 105 1.07 -9.18 2.34
N ARG A 106 0.06 -8.32 2.22
CA ARG A 106 -0.82 -7.89 3.33
C ARG A 106 -1.55 -9.07 3.97
N ILE A 107 -1.99 -10.07 3.20
CA ILE A 107 -2.66 -11.26 3.74
C ILE A 107 -1.75 -11.99 4.74
N SER A 108 -0.48 -12.19 4.38
CA SER A 108 0.51 -12.85 5.22
C SER A 108 0.76 -12.05 6.50
N MET A 109 1.02 -10.75 6.37
CA MET A 109 1.27 -9.87 7.53
C MET A 109 0.05 -9.82 8.46
N ARG A 110 -1.16 -9.75 7.91
CA ARG A 110 -2.39 -9.78 8.70
C ARG A 110 -2.56 -11.08 9.49
N SER A 111 -2.16 -12.21 8.93
CA SER A 111 -2.18 -13.49 9.65
C SER A 111 -1.25 -13.44 10.87
N ARG A 112 -0.01 -12.96 10.66
CA ARG A 112 0.99 -12.80 11.74
C ARG A 112 0.48 -11.89 12.85
N VAL A 113 -0.06 -10.72 12.50
CA VAL A 113 -0.61 -9.77 13.49
C VAL A 113 -1.78 -10.39 14.26
N LYS A 114 -2.67 -11.13 13.61
CA LYS A 114 -3.73 -11.87 14.31
C LYS A 114 -3.16 -12.93 15.27
N GLY A 115 -2.10 -13.64 14.88
CA GLY A 115 -1.37 -14.55 15.76
C GLY A 115 -0.87 -13.82 17.01
N ILE A 116 -0.16 -12.71 16.83
CA ILE A 116 0.35 -11.87 17.93
C ILE A 116 -0.78 -11.36 18.82
N MET A 117 -1.89 -10.89 18.25
CA MET A 117 -3.04 -10.42 19.04
C MET A 117 -3.64 -11.53 19.89
N ARG A 118 -3.87 -12.73 19.34
CA ARG A 118 -4.40 -13.89 20.10
C ARG A 118 -3.49 -14.31 21.24
N LEU A 119 -2.17 -14.30 21.00
CA LEU A 119 -1.19 -14.59 22.05
C LEU A 119 -1.23 -13.49 23.12
N ASN A 120 -1.27 -12.22 22.70
CA ASN A 120 -1.26 -11.07 23.60
C ASN A 120 -2.53 -10.90 24.43
N GLU A 121 -3.69 -11.39 23.97
CA GLU A 121 -4.91 -11.48 24.80
C GLU A 121 -4.69 -12.31 26.08
N ARG A 122 -3.66 -13.16 26.10
CA ARG A 122 -3.40 -14.12 27.17
C ARG A 122 -2.18 -13.75 28.01
N VAL A 123 -1.10 -13.30 27.36
CA VAL A 123 0.14 -12.93 28.06
C VAL A 123 0.23 -11.44 28.44
N GLU A 124 -0.58 -10.58 27.82
CA GLU A 124 -0.66 -9.13 28.06
C GLU A 124 0.68 -8.38 28.10
N ARG A 125 1.64 -8.80 27.26
CA ARG A 125 3.01 -8.24 27.22
C ARG A 125 3.15 -7.05 26.28
N VAL A 126 2.24 -6.92 25.31
CA VAL A 126 2.37 -6.01 24.18
C VAL A 126 1.27 -4.96 24.16
N SER A 127 1.61 -3.78 23.64
CA SER A 127 0.68 -2.68 23.43
C SER A 127 -0.47 -3.08 22.49
N LYS A 128 -1.68 -3.23 23.06
CA LYS A 128 -2.92 -3.46 22.29
C LYS A 128 -3.17 -2.33 21.29
N VAL A 129 -2.86 -1.08 21.66
CA VAL A 129 -3.01 0.10 20.79
C VAL A 129 -2.14 0.00 19.53
N LYS A 130 -0.89 -0.45 19.66
CA LYS A 130 0.01 -0.63 18.51
C LYS A 130 -0.50 -1.74 17.59
N LEU A 131 -0.91 -2.87 18.16
CA LEU A 131 -1.47 -3.98 17.39
C LEU A 131 -2.76 -3.61 16.65
N GLU A 132 -3.61 -2.80 17.27
CA GLU A 132 -4.84 -2.32 16.63
C GLU A 132 -4.56 -1.38 15.47
N ALA A 133 -3.62 -0.44 15.61
CA ALA A 133 -3.21 0.45 14.51
C ALA A 133 -2.70 -0.35 13.30
N ILE A 134 -1.84 -1.35 13.54
CA ILE A 134 -1.32 -2.24 12.48
C ILE A 134 -2.47 -3.05 11.85
N ARG A 135 -3.36 -3.62 12.67
CA ARG A 135 -4.52 -4.41 12.21
C ARG A 135 -5.44 -3.57 11.32
N GLU A 136 -5.72 -2.33 11.71
CA GLU A 136 -6.59 -1.43 10.94
C GLU A 136 -6.00 -1.12 9.58
N LEU A 137 -4.71 -0.72 9.52
CA LEU A 137 -4.02 -0.52 8.25
C LEU A 137 -4.02 -1.78 7.38
N LEU A 138 -3.71 -2.95 7.95
CA LEU A 138 -3.71 -4.21 7.19
C LEU A 138 -5.11 -4.69 6.75
N SER A 139 -6.17 -4.20 7.36
CA SER A 139 -7.54 -4.60 7.03
C SER A 139 -8.03 -3.81 5.82
N ASP A 140 -8.04 -2.49 5.95
CA ASP A 140 -8.69 -1.60 4.99
C ASP A 140 -7.69 -0.85 4.10
N TRP A 141 -6.41 -0.84 4.48
CA TRP A 141 -5.35 -0.11 3.79
C TRP A 141 -5.69 1.38 3.64
N ASP A 142 -6.30 1.96 4.68
CA ASP A 142 -6.71 3.36 4.75
C ASP A 142 -5.56 4.24 5.27
N TRP A 143 -4.56 4.46 4.42
CA TRP A 143 -3.37 5.24 4.73
C TRP A 143 -3.52 6.75 4.43
N LYS A 144 -4.47 7.12 3.56
CA LYS A 144 -4.57 8.48 3.01
C LYS A 144 -4.70 9.53 4.11
N GLY A 145 -5.51 9.28 5.14
CA GLY A 145 -5.68 10.20 6.26
C GLY A 145 -4.41 10.45 7.09
N GLN A 146 -3.41 9.56 7.00
CA GLN A 146 -2.12 9.73 7.68
C GLN A 146 -1.11 10.50 6.84
N VAL A 147 -1.25 10.47 5.50
CA VAL A 147 -0.33 11.13 4.56
C VAL A 147 -0.84 12.53 4.17
N TYR A 148 -2.12 12.66 3.81
CA TYR A 148 -2.78 13.89 3.38
C TYR A 148 -3.39 14.70 4.56
N ARG A 149 -2.57 15.10 5.54
CA ARG A 149 -3.06 15.74 6.78
C ARG A 149 -3.46 17.23 6.69
N GLU A 150 -3.05 17.97 5.66
CA GLU A 150 -3.36 19.39 5.39
C GLU A 150 -3.50 19.64 3.87
N GLU A 151 -3.94 20.84 3.47
CA GLU A 151 -4.47 21.14 2.13
C GLU A 151 -3.42 21.43 1.03
N GLU A 152 -2.16 21.73 1.37
CA GLU A 152 -1.11 22.03 0.37
C GLU A 152 0.22 21.39 0.73
N TYR A 153 0.60 20.33 0.02
CA TYR A 153 1.93 19.72 0.12
C TYR A 153 2.55 19.53 -1.26
N ASP A 154 3.87 19.67 -1.32
CA ASP A 154 4.61 19.15 -2.45
C ASP A 154 4.72 17.62 -2.36
N PHE A 155 4.92 16.99 -3.52
CA PHE A 155 4.95 15.54 -3.63
C PHE A 155 6.10 14.88 -2.84
N GLU A 156 7.24 15.55 -2.65
CA GLU A 156 8.34 14.97 -1.85
C GLU A 156 7.94 14.87 -0.37
N THR A 157 7.29 15.91 0.18
CA THR A 157 6.72 15.86 1.53
C THR A 157 5.74 14.69 1.71
N LEU A 158 4.91 14.39 0.70
CA LEU A 158 3.98 13.25 0.75
C LEU A 158 4.73 11.91 0.77
N LYS A 159 5.80 11.77 -0.01
CA LYS A 159 6.64 10.57 -0.01
C LYS A 159 7.31 10.33 1.34
N GLU A 160 7.91 11.37 1.91
CA GLU A 160 8.53 11.30 3.24
C GLU A 160 7.53 10.81 4.28
N ARG A 161 6.30 11.33 4.27
CA ARG A 161 5.24 10.88 5.20
C ARG A 161 4.76 9.47 4.95
N ALA A 162 4.63 9.06 3.69
CA ALA A 162 4.27 7.69 3.36
C ALA A 162 5.33 6.71 3.88
N ALA A 163 6.61 7.07 3.72
CA ALA A 163 7.74 6.30 4.24
C ALA A 163 7.73 6.27 5.77
N GLU A 164 7.69 7.43 6.44
CA GLU A 164 7.64 7.55 7.90
C GLU A 164 6.48 6.75 8.51
N TYR A 165 5.30 6.81 7.88
CA TYR A 165 4.15 6.05 8.36
C TYR A 165 4.35 4.54 8.17
N GLY A 166 4.94 4.11 7.05
CA GLY A 166 5.31 2.71 6.83
C GLY A 166 6.33 2.21 7.86
N GLU A 167 7.40 2.97 8.09
CA GLU A 167 8.44 2.70 9.09
C GLU A 167 7.85 2.62 10.51
N ASP A 168 6.92 3.52 10.86
CA ASP A 168 6.24 3.50 12.15
C ASP A 168 5.46 2.21 12.37
N MET A 169 4.67 1.79 11.37
CA MET A 169 3.90 0.54 11.43
C MET A 169 4.82 -0.67 11.49
N ARG A 170 5.93 -0.63 10.76
CA ARG A 170 6.96 -1.67 10.81
C ARG A 170 7.57 -1.79 12.19
N ARG A 171 8.05 -0.68 12.74
CA ARG A 171 8.61 -0.61 14.08
C ARG A 171 7.61 -1.10 15.12
N TYR A 172 6.35 -0.71 15.01
CA TYR A 172 5.32 -1.21 15.92
C TYR A 172 5.18 -2.73 15.82
N PHE A 173 5.17 -3.28 14.62
CA PHE A 173 5.13 -4.74 14.41
C PHE A 173 6.34 -5.43 15.04
N GLU A 174 7.55 -4.95 14.78
CA GLU A 174 8.78 -5.54 15.29
C GLU A 174 8.89 -5.48 16.81
N GLU A 175 8.54 -4.34 17.42
CA GLU A 175 8.50 -4.22 18.88
C GLU A 175 7.47 -5.19 19.50
N CYS A 176 6.30 -5.33 18.87
CA CYS A 176 5.29 -6.29 19.31
C CYS A 176 5.80 -7.73 19.17
N ARG A 177 6.49 -8.03 18.06
CA ARG A 177 7.12 -9.34 17.81
C ARG A 177 8.16 -9.64 18.88
N GLU A 178 9.13 -8.76 19.09
CA GLU A 178 10.20 -8.93 20.08
C GLU A 178 9.66 -9.09 21.50
N GLN A 179 8.63 -8.34 21.89
CA GLN A 179 8.06 -8.44 23.24
C GLN A 179 7.29 -9.74 23.48
N ILE A 180 6.61 -10.30 22.47
CA ILE A 180 5.98 -11.62 22.60
C ILE A 180 7.03 -12.74 22.52
N PHE A 181 7.99 -12.62 21.59
CA PHE A 181 8.84 -13.75 21.18
C PHE A 181 10.24 -13.76 21.75
N GLY A 182 10.80 -12.60 22.07
CA GLY A 182 12.14 -12.46 22.66
C GLY A 182 12.39 -13.35 23.88
N PRO A 183 11.41 -13.60 24.78
CA PRO A 183 11.59 -14.56 25.88
C PRO A 183 11.85 -16.02 25.44
N TYR A 184 11.51 -16.38 24.20
CA TYR A 184 11.60 -17.74 23.66
C TYR A 184 12.69 -17.90 22.59
N GLU A 185 13.30 -16.82 22.10
CA GLU A 185 14.40 -16.88 21.12
C GLU A 185 15.59 -17.69 21.67
N GLY A 186 16.13 -18.60 20.85
CA GLY A 186 17.23 -19.49 21.23
C GLY A 186 16.83 -20.60 22.20
N THR A 187 15.53 -20.75 22.48
CA THR A 187 15.00 -21.86 23.29
C THR A 187 14.33 -22.91 22.41
N PRO A 188 14.21 -24.18 22.87
CA PRO A 188 13.40 -25.20 22.21
C PRO A 188 11.94 -24.78 21.90
N MET A 189 11.41 -23.74 22.54
CA MET A 189 10.08 -23.18 22.29
C MET A 189 9.98 -22.32 21.04
N GLU A 190 11.08 -21.78 20.53
CA GLU A 190 11.11 -20.89 19.35
C GLU A 190 10.34 -21.46 18.14
N PRO A 191 10.53 -22.73 17.73
CA PRO A 191 9.80 -23.30 16.58
C PRO A 191 8.31 -23.53 16.84
N ILE A 192 7.91 -23.70 18.10
CA ILE A 192 6.50 -23.90 18.50
C ILE A 192 5.76 -22.58 18.33
N VAL A 193 6.43 -21.51 18.73
CA VAL A 193 5.88 -20.17 18.78
C VAL A 193 5.80 -19.55 17.37
N ASP A 194 6.73 -19.88 16.48
CA ASP A 194 6.65 -19.57 15.05
C ASP A 194 5.45 -20.25 14.34
N ARG A 195 5.10 -21.48 14.72
CA ARG A 195 3.92 -22.17 14.15
C ARG A 195 2.60 -21.53 14.62
N LEU A 196 2.54 -21.06 15.87
CA LEU A 196 1.36 -20.35 16.40
C LEU A 196 1.03 -19.05 15.65
N LEU A 197 2.01 -18.43 15.00
CA LEU A 197 1.82 -17.27 14.13
C LEU A 197 1.14 -17.59 12.79
N SER A 198 1.26 -18.83 12.32
CA SER A 198 0.81 -19.25 10.99
C SER A 198 -0.65 -19.75 10.96
N ASP A 199 -1.35 -19.64 12.09
CA ASP A 199 -2.69 -20.22 12.29
C ASP A 199 -2.73 -21.77 12.25
N ASP A 200 -1.57 -22.40 12.28
CA ASP A 200 -1.44 -23.85 12.36
C ASP A 200 -1.69 -24.32 13.80
N ARG A 201 -2.64 -25.24 13.95
CA ARG A 201 -2.87 -25.92 15.23
C ARG A 201 -1.70 -26.84 15.51
N LEU A 202 -1.12 -26.73 16.70
CA LEU A 202 -0.03 -27.59 17.13
C LEU A 202 -0.57 -28.95 17.55
N SER A 203 -0.07 -29.99 16.91
CA SER A 203 -0.36 -31.36 17.29
C SER A 203 0.73 -31.91 18.22
N LEU A 204 0.34 -32.61 19.29
CA LEU A 204 1.26 -33.10 20.33
C LEU A 204 2.31 -34.08 19.81
N ASP A 205 1.97 -34.82 18.76
CA ASP A 205 2.81 -35.78 18.03
C ASP A 205 3.90 -35.12 17.17
N GLU A 206 3.81 -33.82 16.92
CA GLU A 206 4.81 -33.06 16.16
C GLU A 206 5.87 -32.37 17.05
N LEU A 207 5.71 -32.45 18.37
CA LEU A 207 6.61 -31.85 19.36
C LEU A 207 7.60 -32.88 19.92
N SER A 208 8.85 -32.46 20.14
CA SER A 208 9.82 -33.30 20.85
C SER A 208 9.53 -33.36 22.36
N ASP A 209 10.05 -34.37 23.06
CA ASP A 209 9.89 -34.48 24.52
C ASP A 209 10.42 -33.26 25.27
N GLU A 210 11.53 -32.68 24.79
CA GLU A 210 12.13 -31.47 25.36
C GLU A 210 11.24 -30.24 25.13
N GLN A 211 10.61 -30.15 23.96
CA GLN A 211 9.62 -29.13 23.64
C GLN A 211 8.35 -29.24 24.48
N ILE A 212 7.89 -30.47 24.74
CA ILE A 212 6.72 -30.72 25.61
C ILE A 212 7.01 -30.30 27.04
N VAL A 213 8.22 -30.57 27.56
CA VAL A 213 8.62 -30.17 28.92
C VAL A 213 8.69 -28.64 29.02
N GLN A 214 9.35 -27.97 28.08
CA GLN A 214 9.43 -26.51 28.12
C GLN A 214 8.09 -25.83 27.87
N LEU A 215 7.24 -26.39 27.00
CA LEU A 215 5.89 -25.89 26.80
C LEU A 215 5.12 -25.96 28.11
N ARG A 216 5.22 -27.08 28.85
CA ARG A 216 4.57 -27.29 30.15
C ARG A 216 5.05 -26.35 31.26
N GLU A 217 6.31 -25.95 31.20
CA GLU A 217 6.92 -25.04 32.17
C GLU A 217 6.77 -23.57 31.76
N SER A 218 6.39 -23.32 30.50
CA SER A 218 6.10 -22.00 29.97
C SER A 218 4.69 -21.56 30.35
N ASP A 219 4.55 -20.26 30.53
CA ASP A 219 3.30 -19.51 30.54
C ASP A 219 2.43 -19.71 29.28
N LEU A 220 2.93 -20.40 28.25
CA LEU A 220 2.18 -20.80 27.06
C LEU A 220 1.40 -22.12 27.25
N VAL A 221 1.73 -22.96 28.25
CA VAL A 221 1.13 -24.30 28.43
C VAL A 221 -0.40 -24.27 28.47
N ASP A 222 -0.97 -23.36 29.25
CA ASP A 222 -2.41 -23.27 29.49
C ASP A 222 -3.16 -22.74 28.26
N HIS A 223 -2.41 -22.43 27.20
CA HIS A 223 -2.86 -21.55 26.12
C HIS A 223 -2.56 -22.10 24.72
N VAL A 224 -1.98 -23.30 24.60
CA VAL A 224 -1.87 -24.03 23.33
C VAL A 224 -3.02 -25.05 23.23
N GLU A 225 -3.87 -24.94 22.21
CA GLU A 225 -4.83 -26.00 21.85
C GLU A 225 -4.05 -27.16 21.23
N LEU A 226 -3.63 -28.09 22.07
CA LEU A 226 -2.97 -29.32 21.64
C LEU A 226 -4.02 -30.33 21.19
N THR A 227 -4.05 -30.66 19.90
CA THR A 227 -4.81 -31.81 19.42
C THR A 227 -3.99 -33.08 19.62
N LEU A 228 -4.67 -34.15 20.04
CA LEU A 228 -4.19 -35.52 19.85
C LEU A 228 -4.74 -35.96 18.49
N SER A 229 -3.86 -36.32 17.56
CA SER A 229 -4.23 -36.93 16.26
C SER A 229 -5.14 -38.15 16.43
#